data_AF-A0A1H7IAJ1-F1
#
_entry.id   AF-A0A1H7IAJ1-F1
#
_cell.length_a   1.000
_cell.length_b   1.000
_cell.length_c   1.000
_cell.angle_alpha   90.00
_cell.angle_beta   90.00
_cell.angle_gamma   90.00
#
_symmetry.space_group_name_H-M   'P 1'
#
loop_
_entity.id
_entity.type
_entity.pdbx_description
1 polymer ?
#
loop_
_entity_poly.entity_id
_entity_poly.type
_entity_poly.pdbx_seq_one_letter_code
_entity_poly.pdbx_strand_id
1 'polypeptide(L)'
;MTATALAVSAVALAGWAVSTTPAVVLCGFAGIGLAYGAVSALVPAATADRVGPRAFPTVYGFVFTAWGCAALAAPLFDGGTPAAGGSRPQAYLLLAAPLLVAVAALASLASLAYEETSRLGR
;
A
#
# COMPACT_ATOMS: atom_id res chain seq x y z
N MET A 1 -4.70 3.29 10.70
CA MET A 1 -5.63 3.06 9.58
C MET A 1 -4.90 2.68 8.29
N THR A 2 -3.90 3.44 7.83
CA THR A 2 -3.06 3.09 6.66
C THR A 2 -2.31 1.76 6.79
N ALA A 3 -1.70 1.49 7.96
CA ALA A 3 -1.04 0.21 8.20
C ALA A 3 -1.99 -1.00 8.07
N THR A 4 -3.23 -0.85 8.55
CA THR A 4 -4.28 -1.88 8.44
C THR A 4 -4.68 -2.11 6.98
N ALA A 5 -4.83 -1.04 6.19
CA ALA A 5 -5.15 -1.15 4.76
C ALA A 5 -4.04 -1.89 3.98
N LEU A 6 -2.78 -1.59 4.27
CA LEU A 6 -1.65 -2.28 3.64
C LEU A 6 -1.54 -3.75 4.09
N ALA A 7 -1.83 -4.05 5.35
CA ALA A 7 -1.88 -5.42 5.85
C ALA A 7 -2.99 -6.24 5.17
N VAL A 8 -4.19 -5.67 4.98
CA VAL A 8 -5.28 -6.32 4.23
C VAL A 8 -4.83 -6.67 2.80
N SER A 9 -4.12 -5.75 2.15
CA SER A 9 -3.60 -5.98 0.79
C SER A 9 -2.53 -7.07 0.75
N ALA A 10 -1.64 -7.13 1.75
CA ALA A 10 -0.63 -8.18 1.86
C ALA A 10 -1.25 -9.57 2.12
N VAL A 11 -2.28 -9.64 2.97
CA VAL A 11 -3.02 -10.89 3.23
C VAL A 11 -3.76 -11.37 1.99
N ALA A 12 -4.38 -10.47 1.22
CA ALA A 12 -5.05 -10.82 -0.03
C ALA A 12 -4.06 -11.43 -1.05
N LEU A 13 -2.89 -10.82 -1.22
CA LEU A 13 -1.83 -11.33 -2.10
C LEU A 13 -1.26 -12.67 -1.62
N ALA A 14 -1.07 -12.85 -0.32
CA ALA A 14 -0.67 -14.12 0.26
C ALA A 14 -1.76 -15.20 0.06
N GLY A 15 -3.03 -14.84 0.15
CA GLY A 15 -4.15 -15.72 -0.16
C GLY A 15 -4.12 -16.21 -1.61
N TRP A 16 -3.85 -15.32 -2.56
CA TRP A 16 -3.67 -15.68 -3.97
C TRP A 16 -2.42 -16.52 -4.24
N ALA A 17 -1.41 -16.43 -3.36
CA ALA A 17 -0.25 -17.31 -3.42
C ALA A 17 -0.54 -18.77 -3.05
N VAL A 18 -1.68 -19.03 -2.37
CA VAL A 18 -2.10 -20.37 -1.93
C VAL A 18 -3.27 -20.90 -2.76
N SER A 19 -4.22 -20.04 -3.14
CA SER A 19 -5.43 -20.44 -3.87
C SER A 19 -5.94 -19.34 -4.79
N THR A 20 -6.34 -19.73 -6.01
CA THR A 20 -6.92 -18.82 -7.00
C THR A 20 -8.35 -19.22 -7.36
N THR A 21 -9.12 -19.77 -6.41
CA THR A 21 -10.55 -20.02 -6.62
C THR A 21 -11.28 -18.68 -6.82
N PRO A 22 -12.38 -18.64 -7.59
CA PRO A 22 -13.09 -17.39 -7.85
C PRO A 22 -13.47 -16.61 -6.59
N ALA A 23 -13.92 -17.31 -5.53
CA ALA A 23 -14.25 -16.69 -4.26
C ALA A 23 -13.04 -15.99 -3.60
N VAL A 24 -11.88 -16.64 -3.56
CA VAL A 24 -10.65 -16.08 -2.97
C VAL A 24 -10.15 -14.90 -3.79
N VAL A 25 -10.24 -14.97 -5.12
CA VAL A 25 -9.92 -13.85 -6.02
C VAL A 25 -10.84 -12.66 -5.75
N LEU A 26 -12.15 -12.86 -5.72
CA LEU A 26 -13.12 -11.78 -5.49
C LEU A 26 -12.97 -11.15 -4.09
N CYS A 27 -12.78 -11.95 -3.04
CA CYS A 27 -12.53 -11.44 -1.70
C CYS A 27 -11.23 -10.64 -1.62
N GLY A 28 -10.16 -11.11 -2.29
CA GLY A 28 -8.90 -10.38 -2.38
C GLY A 28 -9.05 -9.04 -3.09
N PHE A 29 -9.77 -9.01 -4.21
CA PHE A 29 -10.06 -7.77 -4.96
C PHE A 29 -10.87 -6.78 -4.12
N ALA A 30 -11.89 -7.25 -3.41
CA ALA A 30 -12.68 -6.41 -2.52
C ALA A 30 -11.82 -5.82 -1.40
N GLY A 31 -10.98 -6.65 -0.76
CA GLY A 31 -10.07 -6.20 0.31
C GLY A 31 -9.05 -5.17 -0.17
N ILE A 32 -8.38 -5.44 -1.29
CA ILE A 32 -7.42 -4.51 -1.90
C ILE A 32 -8.11 -3.23 -2.36
N GLY A 33 -9.31 -3.32 -2.94
CA GLY A 33 -10.09 -2.16 -3.38
C GLY A 33 -10.47 -1.24 -2.22
N LEU A 34 -10.95 -1.82 -1.11
CA LEU A 34 -11.25 -1.06 0.11
C LEU A 34 -9.99 -0.43 0.72
N ALA A 35 -8.89 -1.17 0.77
CA ALA A 35 -7.60 -0.67 1.25
C ALA A 35 -7.10 0.50 0.38
N TYR A 36 -7.19 0.37 -0.94
CA TYR A 36 -6.81 1.40 -1.89
C TYR A 36 -7.68 2.65 -1.74
N GLY A 37 -9.00 2.50 -1.58
CA GLY A 37 -9.92 3.61 -1.31
C GLY A 37 -9.57 4.35 -0.01
N ALA A 38 -9.27 3.61 1.06
CA ALA A 38 -8.86 4.19 2.34
C ALA A 38 -7.56 5.00 2.23
N VAL A 39 -6.53 4.46 1.55
CA VAL A 39 -5.26 5.16 1.34
C VAL A 39 -5.46 6.39 0.45
N SER A 40 -6.23 6.28 -0.63
CA SER A 40 -6.51 7.38 -1.57
C SER A 40 -7.25 8.55 -0.92
N ALA A 41 -8.06 8.30 0.10
CA ALA A 41 -8.70 9.35 0.90
C ALA A 41 -7.76 9.91 1.99
N LEU A 42 -7.02 9.04 2.68
CA LEU A 42 -6.23 9.45 3.84
C LEU A 42 -4.95 10.21 3.46
N VAL A 43 -4.29 9.85 2.37
CA VAL A 43 -3.04 10.52 1.93
C VAL A 43 -3.25 12.00 1.62
N PRO A 44 -4.23 12.42 0.79
CA PRO A 44 -4.48 13.84 0.56
C PRO A 44 -4.95 14.56 1.83
N ALA A 45 -5.83 13.96 2.64
CA ALA A 45 -6.28 14.56 3.90
C ALA A 45 -5.10 14.82 4.85
N ALA A 46 -4.26 13.82 5.07
CA ALA A 46 -3.10 13.91 5.94
C ALA A 46 -1.98 14.82 5.38
N THR A 47 -1.96 15.04 4.06
CA THR A 47 -1.08 16.03 3.43
C THR A 47 -1.62 17.44 3.69
N ALA A 48 -2.91 17.66 3.46
CA ALA A 48 -3.57 18.94 3.70
C ALA A 48 -3.44 19.39 5.16
N ASP A 49 -3.60 18.48 6.11
CA ASP A 49 -3.46 18.76 7.55
C ASP A 49 -2.03 19.19 7.93
N ARG A 50 -1.01 18.70 7.23
CA ARG A 50 0.41 19.00 7.54
C ARG A 50 0.92 20.29 6.92
N VAL A 51 0.52 20.58 5.68
CA VAL A 51 1.09 21.71 4.91
C VAL A 51 0.13 22.88 4.75
N GLY A 52 -1.13 22.69 5.14
CA GLY A 52 -2.19 23.67 4.97
C GLY A 52 -2.62 23.87 3.52
N PRO A 53 -3.72 24.61 3.30
CA PRO A 53 -4.36 24.72 1.98
C PRO A 53 -3.53 25.43 0.92
N ARG A 54 -2.61 26.34 1.31
CA ARG A 54 -1.74 27.07 0.36
C ARG A 54 -0.66 26.20 -0.26
N ALA A 55 -0.02 25.34 0.52
CA ALA A 55 1.07 24.49 0.04
C ALA A 55 0.59 23.11 -0.44
N PHE A 56 -0.66 22.75 -0.13
CA PHE A 56 -1.23 21.45 -0.46
C PHE A 56 -1.12 21.06 -1.94
N PRO A 57 -1.52 21.89 -2.93
CA PRO A 57 -1.48 21.48 -4.34
C PRO A 57 -0.06 21.13 -4.81
N THR A 58 0.94 21.89 -4.36
CA THR A 58 2.35 21.66 -4.72
C THR A 58 2.87 20.37 -4.09
N VAL A 59 2.69 20.20 -2.78
CA VAL A 59 3.22 19.04 -2.05
C VAL A 59 2.51 17.75 -2.47
N TYR A 60 1.18 17.76 -2.52
CA TYR A 60 0.40 16.60 -2.95
C TYR A 60 0.65 16.29 -4.44
N GLY A 61 0.89 17.30 -5.28
CA GLY A 61 1.29 17.11 -6.68
C GLY A 61 2.56 16.27 -6.82
N PHE A 62 3.58 16.50 -5.98
CA PHE A 62 4.78 15.66 -5.96
C PHE A 62 4.48 14.23 -5.52
N VAL A 63 3.67 14.05 -4.47
CA VAL A 63 3.26 12.72 -3.98
C VAL A 63 2.52 11.94 -5.08
N PHE A 64 1.56 12.58 -5.75
CA PHE A 64 0.77 11.97 -6.82
C PHE A 64 1.63 11.64 -8.06
N THR A 65 2.59 12.51 -8.40
CA THR A 65 3.53 12.27 -9.50
C THR A 65 4.44 11.09 -9.19
N ALA A 66 5.02 11.03 -8.00
CA ALA A 66 5.85 9.90 -7.57
C ALA A 66 5.06 8.58 -7.59
N TRP A 67 3.80 8.61 -7.14
CA TRP A 67 2.90 7.46 -7.23
C TRP A 67 2.67 7.02 -8.68
N GLY A 68 2.42 7.96 -9.59
CA GLY A 68 2.28 7.68 -11.03
C GLY A 68 3.56 7.09 -11.64
N CYS A 69 4.73 7.64 -11.32
CA CYS A 69 6.02 7.11 -11.77
C CYS A 69 6.26 5.67 -11.26
N ALA A 70 5.92 5.39 -10.00
CA ALA A 70 6.01 4.04 -9.45
C ALA A 70 5.07 3.06 -10.18
N ALA A 71 3.86 3.49 -10.54
CA ALA A 71 2.93 2.70 -11.33
C ALA A 71 3.46 2.41 -12.74
N LEU A 72 4.15 3.36 -13.38
CA LEU A 72 4.82 3.15 -14.67
C LEU A 72 6.00 2.17 -14.58
N ALA A 73 6.62 2.04 -13.40
CA ALA A 73 7.66 1.04 -13.17
C ALA A 73 7.10 -0.37 -12.92
N ALA A 74 5.81 -0.50 -12.58
CA ALA A 74 5.20 -1.79 -12.26
C ALA A 74 5.36 -2.88 -13.35
N PRO A 75 5.20 -2.58 -14.67
CA PRO A 75 5.42 -3.57 -15.73
C PRO A 75 6.87 -4.06 -15.84
N LEU A 76 7.86 -3.29 -15.32
CA LEU A 76 9.26 -3.70 -15.32
C LEU A 76 9.54 -4.80 -14.30
N PHE A 77 8.70 -4.92 -13.26
CA PHE A 77 8.75 -5.99 -12.28
C PHE A 77 7.98 -7.24 -12.73
N ASP A 78 7.14 -7.13 -13.76
CA ASP A 78 6.46 -8.25 -14.44
C ASP A 78 7.37 -8.92 -15.48
N GLY A 79 8.61 -9.21 -15.07
CA GLY A 79 9.72 -9.63 -15.92
C GLY A 79 9.31 -10.64 -16.99
N GLY A 80 9.23 -10.17 -18.24
CA GLY A 80 8.99 -10.91 -19.48
C GLY A 80 8.81 -12.42 -19.38
N THR A 81 7.66 -12.88 -18.88
CA THR A 81 7.21 -14.25 -19.14
C THR A 81 6.29 -14.23 -20.35
N PRO A 82 6.74 -14.72 -21.52
CA PRO A 82 5.84 -15.01 -22.62
C PRO A 82 4.75 -15.94 -22.12
N ALA A 83 3.52 -15.67 -22.54
CA ALA A 83 2.36 -16.53 -22.36
C ALA A 83 2.71 -18.02 -22.47
N ALA A 84 2.80 -18.70 -21.32
CA ALA A 84 2.89 -20.16 -21.26
C ALA A 84 2.24 -20.65 -19.95
N GLY A 85 0.91 -20.48 -19.87
CA GLY A 85 -0.02 -21.41 -19.19
C GLY A 85 0.10 -21.66 -17.68
N GLY A 86 1.08 -21.13 -16.97
CA GLY A 86 1.24 -21.34 -15.54
C GLY A 86 0.96 -20.08 -14.74
N SER A 87 -0.24 -19.96 -14.18
CA SER A 87 -0.44 -19.08 -13.02
C SER A 87 0.57 -19.54 -11.96
N ARG A 88 1.59 -18.73 -11.69
CA ARG A 88 2.52 -18.95 -10.59
C ARG A 88 2.00 -18.14 -9.41
N PRO A 89 1.14 -18.71 -8.54
CA PRO A 89 0.61 -17.98 -7.39
C PRO A 89 1.74 -17.43 -6.49
N GLN A 90 2.91 -18.07 -6.45
CA GLN A 90 4.12 -17.56 -5.81
C GLN A 90 4.60 -16.15 -6.27
N ALA A 91 4.26 -15.70 -7.48
CA ALA A 91 4.60 -14.34 -7.92
C ALA A 91 3.88 -13.25 -7.10
N TYR A 92 2.72 -13.56 -6.50
CA TYR A 92 2.01 -12.64 -5.61
C TYR A 92 2.79 -12.34 -4.33
N LEU A 93 3.72 -13.21 -3.90
CA LEU A 93 4.58 -12.95 -2.74
C LEU A 93 5.59 -11.84 -3.02
N LEU A 94 6.07 -11.70 -4.25
CA LEU A 94 6.95 -10.60 -4.65
C LEU A 94 6.24 -9.25 -4.55
N LEU A 95 4.93 -9.22 -4.86
CA LEU A 95 4.08 -8.04 -4.73
C LEU A 95 3.72 -7.74 -3.27
N ALA A 96 3.70 -8.75 -2.39
CA ALA A 96 3.44 -8.55 -0.96
C ALA A 96 4.63 -7.95 -0.21
N ALA A 97 5.87 -8.23 -0.65
CA ALA A 97 7.10 -7.74 0.00
C ALA A 97 7.15 -6.21 0.20
N PRO A 98 6.93 -5.35 -0.82
CA PRO A 98 6.95 -3.90 -0.62
C PRO A 98 5.83 -3.40 0.31
N LEU A 99 4.68 -4.09 0.36
CA LEU A 99 3.61 -3.75 1.29
C LEU A 99 4.01 -4.03 2.74
N LEU A 100 4.71 -5.13 3.00
CA LEU A 100 5.21 -5.46 4.34
C LEU A 100 6.25 -4.43 4.82
N VAL A 101 7.13 -3.97 3.94
CA VAL A 101 8.09 -2.90 4.24
C VAL A 101 7.35 -1.60 4.59
N ALA A 102 6.31 -1.24 3.82
CA ALA A 102 5.51 -0.05 4.09
C ALA A 102 4.74 -0.15 5.43
N VAL A 103 4.20 -1.33 5.76
CA VAL A 103 3.56 -1.58 7.06
C VAL A 103 4.56 -1.40 8.21
N ALA A 104 5.76 -1.98 8.08
CA ALA A 104 6.80 -1.89 9.10
C ALA A 104 7.24 -0.43 9.33
N ALA A 105 7.47 0.33 8.26
CA ALA A 105 7.86 1.73 8.33
C ALA A 105 6.79 2.61 9.00
N LEU A 106 5.51 2.36 8.69
CA LEU A 106 4.40 3.08 9.33
C LEU A 106 4.25 2.71 10.81
N ALA A 107 4.46 1.44 11.16
CA ALA A 107 4.42 0.99 12.54
C ALA A 107 5.55 1.62 13.37
N SER A 108 6.77 1.73 12.82
CA SER A 108 7.89 2.39 13.50
C SER A 108 7.68 3.89 13.67
N LEU A 109 7.08 4.57 12.67
CA LEU A 109 6.73 5.99 12.81
C LEU A 109 5.67 6.21 13.89
N ALA A 110 4.68 5.31 13.98
CA ALA A 110 3.66 5.37 15.01
C ALA A 110 4.22 5.14 16.43
N SER A 111 5.17 4.21 16.60
CA SER A 111 5.80 3.98 17.90
C SER A 111 6.62 5.18 18.37
N LEU A 112 7.36 5.82 17.46
CA LEU A 112 8.15 7.03 17.77
C LEU A 112 7.26 8.20 18.20
N ALA A 113 6.14 8.42 17.49
CA ALA A 113 5.18 9.45 17.85
C ALA A 113 4.59 9.20 19.24
N TYR A 114 4.27 7.95 19.59
CA TYR A 114 3.75 7.59 20.92
C TYR A 114 4.77 7.88 22.03
N GLU A 115 6.05 7.55 21.82
CA GLU A 115 7.11 7.84 22.78
C GLU A 115 7.27 9.34 23.02
N GLU A 116 7.20 10.17 21.97
CA GLU A 116 7.32 11.63 22.07
C GLU A 116 6.17 12.23 22.91
N THR A 117 4.93 11.83 22.65
CA THR A 117 3.76 12.28 23.43
C THR A 117 3.85 11.84 24.89
N SER A 118 4.37 10.63 25.15
CA SER A 118 4.58 10.11 26.52
C SER A 118 5.69 10.85 27.30
N ARG A 119 6.64 11.48 26.60
CA ARG A 119 7.70 12.28 27.19
C ARG A 119 7.25 13.70 27.50
N LEU A 120 6.40 14.29 26.64
CA LEU A 120 5.86 15.64 26.81
C LEU A 120 4.72 15.75 27.82
N GLY A 121 4.03 14.64 28.11
CA GLY A 121 2.97 14.57 29.12
C GLY A 121 3.46 14.37 30.56
N ARG A 122 4.75 14.60 30.86
CA ARG A 122 5.36 14.53 32.19
C ARG A 122 5.88 15.90 32.62
#